data_AF-A0A8H2VLX3-F1
#
_entry.id   AF-A0A8H2VLX3-F1
#
_cell.length_a   1.000
_cell.length_b   1.000
_cell.length_c   1.000
_cell.angle_alpha   90.00
_cell.angle_beta   90.00
_cell.angle_gamma   90.00
#
_symmetry.space_group_name_H-M   'P 1'
#
loop_
_entity.id
_entity.type
_entity.pdbx_description
1 polymer ?
#
loop_
_entity_poly.entity_id
_entity_poly.type
_entity_poly.pdbx_seq_one_letter_code
_entity_poly.pdbx_strand_id
1 'polypeptide(L)'
;MDHKATMGRSNGIGEMNFGNTPPGASSSAGMAVGGGMGDPPGILRDSEPRRLNTDIPKYLPHEKVFPIQIGTELFRLSGASLSSDAPSYFSQYFQCQMRRAEENGEDPNTAIRTLYIDRDPITFKDISLHLQGYHVAPRDSSHFVKLFADAQFYSLPRLVSQLYEANIFITVGNEEFQIPRELFSDPGNSPNYFSLGFAVFFSSPSEVFPGLNREGLLRPPSILPPSVPNRSAKTFFEILHLLRGYPLEIRSPEHRAELLRDCRYFHLKGLEQTLIPHSISYNLLRNKSEITIRLPDIRQSGLSILTDNSLSTAPSTETLTPPNPPRPSIGYVHYQRPFADSAPHELILEIGDSATLLHWNTMRLEFFGETNTRIGRLLEIVAMKLNLPVKQPLGLLMKNSGANSGPASPGKSGLSEEMVRVVVGDDCGVVCDGKVVDIGGTVDDSSTDNLGSGKRRKIGDGMAIPMNTNTGLGALKDETWIIKSGQWRLRVQRHAGGGQGMGMGMSGNQLANPKVEWECVLMAVRLDAVSGERGRNLQRGFLGT
;
A
#
# COMPACT_ATOMS: atom_id res chain seq x y z
N MET A 1 31.04 -18.93 -51.17
CA MET A 1 31.89 -19.73 -52.06
C MET A 1 33.19 -19.96 -51.33
N ASP A 2 33.58 -21.12 -50.82
CA ASP A 2 33.00 -22.46 -50.74
C ASP A 2 33.70 -23.21 -49.57
N HIS A 3 32.95 -24.13 -48.96
CA HIS A 3 33.30 -25.45 -48.38
C HIS A 3 34.79 -25.84 -48.15
N LYS A 4 35.22 -26.67 -47.18
CA LYS A 4 34.60 -27.74 -46.37
C LYS A 4 35.63 -28.25 -45.34
N ALA A 5 35.15 -28.67 -44.17
CA ALA A 5 35.50 -29.81 -43.29
C ALA A 5 36.76 -30.70 -43.55
N THR A 6 37.41 -31.22 -42.48
CA THR A 6 37.25 -32.61 -41.93
C THR A 6 38.41 -33.07 -40.98
N MET A 7 38.02 -33.55 -39.79
CA MET A 7 38.54 -34.58 -38.83
C MET A 7 40.02 -35.01 -38.65
N GLY A 8 40.33 -35.38 -37.38
CA GLY A 8 41.04 -36.62 -36.99
C GLY A 8 41.90 -36.49 -35.70
N ARG A 9 41.39 -36.74 -34.48
CA ARG A 9 41.37 -38.01 -33.67
C ARG A 9 42.73 -38.58 -33.20
N SER A 10 42.89 -38.71 -31.87
CA SER A 10 43.39 -39.87 -31.05
C SER A 10 44.20 -39.37 -29.83
N ASN A 11 44.44 -40.09 -28.73
CA ASN A 11 43.72 -41.00 -27.81
C ASN A 11 44.78 -41.47 -26.77
N GLY A 12 44.42 -41.70 -25.50
CA GLY A 12 45.24 -42.37 -24.46
C GLY A 12 45.42 -41.50 -23.19
N ILE A 13 44.77 -41.73 -22.03
CA ILE A 13 44.60 -42.91 -21.15
C ILE A 13 45.96 -43.45 -20.69
N GLY A 14 46.44 -43.10 -19.48
CA GLY A 14 46.28 -43.83 -18.20
C GLY A 14 47.65 -43.78 -17.49
N GLU A 15 47.88 -43.93 -16.19
CA GLU A 15 47.12 -44.48 -15.06
C GLU A 15 48.03 -44.38 -13.80
N MET A 16 47.43 -44.46 -12.59
CA MET A 16 48.02 -44.86 -11.28
C MET A 16 48.97 -43.85 -10.55
N ASN A 17 48.66 -43.23 -9.41
CA ASN A 17 47.98 -43.55 -8.13
C ASN A 17 48.88 -44.22 -7.04
N PHE A 18 48.47 -44.01 -5.77
CA PHE A 18 49.05 -44.39 -4.44
C PHE A 18 49.82 -43.27 -3.72
N GLY A 19 49.48 -42.84 -2.50
CA GLY A 19 48.47 -43.29 -1.53
C GLY A 19 48.61 -42.55 -0.19
N ASN A 20 47.68 -42.83 0.73
CA ASN A 20 47.59 -42.51 2.16
C ASN A 20 46.80 -41.26 2.63
N THR A 21 45.50 -41.52 2.82
CA THR A 21 44.52 -40.99 3.79
C THR A 21 44.87 -41.37 5.26
N PRO A 22 44.06 -41.03 6.31
CA PRO A 22 43.40 -39.76 6.76
C PRO A 22 43.62 -39.62 8.31
N PRO A 23 42.73 -39.11 9.21
CA PRO A 23 41.49 -38.32 9.07
C PRO A 23 41.34 -37.11 10.02
N GLY A 24 40.32 -36.28 9.76
CA GLY A 24 39.77 -35.34 10.75
C GLY A 24 38.81 -34.30 10.20
N ALA A 25 37.55 -34.70 10.00
CA ALA A 25 36.32 -33.87 9.84
C ALA A 25 36.34 -32.79 8.73
N SER A 26 35.96 -33.06 7.48
CA SER A 26 34.59 -33.23 6.94
C SER A 26 33.51 -32.40 7.66
N SER A 27 32.63 -31.65 7.02
CA SER A 27 32.28 -31.27 5.64
C SER A 27 30.86 -30.65 5.81
N SER A 28 30.16 -29.98 4.90
CA SER A 28 30.26 -29.79 3.47
C SER A 28 29.08 -28.88 3.14
N ALA A 29 29.36 -27.76 2.49
CA ALA A 29 28.48 -27.23 1.47
C ALA A 29 28.68 -28.05 0.19
N GLY A 30 27.60 -28.32 -0.54
CA GLY A 30 27.59 -28.77 -1.95
C GLY A 30 26.45 -28.01 -2.64
N MET A 31 26.76 -27.14 -3.59
CA MET A 31 26.69 -27.36 -5.05
C MET A 31 25.26 -27.61 -5.56
N ALA A 32 24.75 -27.08 -6.66
CA ALA A 32 25.15 -26.04 -7.63
C ALA A 32 23.96 -25.91 -8.63
N VAL A 33 24.05 -24.94 -9.54
CA VAL A 33 23.38 -24.87 -10.87
C VAL A 33 22.05 -24.10 -10.97
N GLY A 34 22.15 -22.82 -11.37
CA GLY A 34 21.82 -22.34 -12.72
C GLY A 34 20.36 -22.06 -13.12
N GLY A 35 20.04 -20.78 -13.38
CA GLY A 35 18.90 -20.36 -14.20
C GLY A 35 18.48 -18.90 -13.94
N GLY A 36 18.88 -17.96 -14.82
CA GLY A 36 18.70 -16.52 -14.62
C GLY A 36 17.31 -15.95 -14.90
N MET A 37 17.04 -14.81 -14.28
CA MET A 37 16.06 -13.80 -14.70
C MET A 37 16.55 -12.46 -14.11
N GLY A 38 16.73 -11.44 -14.94
CA GLY A 38 17.43 -10.20 -14.60
C GLY A 38 16.74 -9.36 -13.53
N ASP A 39 17.51 -8.96 -12.52
CA ASP A 39 17.13 -7.99 -11.50
C ASP A 39 17.10 -6.55 -12.09
N PRO A 40 16.12 -5.71 -11.71
CA PRO A 40 16.13 -4.28 -11.99
C PRO A 40 17.22 -3.59 -11.14
N PRO A 41 17.73 -2.39 -11.51
CA PRO A 41 18.89 -1.79 -10.86
C PRO A 41 18.53 -1.36 -9.43
N GLY A 42 18.84 -2.24 -8.46
CA GLY A 42 18.82 -1.97 -7.05
C GLY A 42 20.03 -1.12 -6.67
N ILE A 43 19.77 -0.03 -5.94
CA ILE A 43 20.80 0.76 -5.27
C ILE A 43 21.43 -0.15 -4.21
N LEU A 44 22.58 -0.74 -4.53
CA LEU A 44 23.46 -1.40 -3.58
C LEU A 44 23.92 -0.35 -2.56
N ARG A 45 23.36 -0.42 -1.35
CA ARG A 45 23.95 0.23 -0.17
C ARG A 45 25.09 -0.66 0.30
N ASP A 46 26.28 -0.44 -0.26
CA ASP A 46 27.50 -0.89 0.39
C ASP A 46 27.62 -0.13 1.71
N SER A 47 27.42 -0.83 2.82
CA SER A 47 27.70 -0.38 4.17
C SER A 47 29.19 -0.46 4.45
N GLU A 48 30.00 0.26 3.68
CA GLU A 48 31.35 0.62 4.06
C GLU A 48 31.27 1.96 4.83
N PRO A 49 31.89 2.08 6.01
CA PRO A 49 32.02 3.39 6.66
C PRO A 49 32.70 4.33 5.66
N ARG A 50 32.01 5.42 5.28
CA ARG A 50 32.55 6.47 4.39
C ARG A 50 33.98 6.75 4.84
N ARG A 51 34.99 6.29 4.08
CA ARG A 51 36.36 6.72 4.29
C ARG A 51 36.30 8.24 4.11
N LEU A 52 36.41 9.01 5.20
CA LEU A 52 36.69 10.43 5.12
C LEU A 52 38.06 10.52 4.44
N ASN A 53 38.04 10.64 3.11
CA ASN A 53 39.23 10.81 2.33
C ASN A 53 39.73 12.22 2.63
N THR A 54 40.61 12.34 3.64
CA THR A 54 41.21 13.60 4.06
C THR A 54 42.24 14.11 3.06
N ASP A 55 42.59 13.29 2.07
CA ASP A 55 43.55 13.62 1.04
C ASP A 55 42.93 14.57 0.02
N ILE A 56 43.30 15.85 0.11
CA ILE A 56 42.89 16.88 -0.82
C ILE A 56 43.54 16.59 -2.19
N PRO A 57 42.75 16.45 -3.27
CA PRO A 57 43.27 16.31 -4.61
C PRO A 57 44.27 17.42 -4.97
N LYS A 58 45.31 17.09 -5.73
CA LYS A 58 46.35 18.07 -6.12
C LYS A 58 46.04 18.69 -7.49
N TYR A 59 44.83 19.26 -7.67
CA TYR A 59 44.48 19.96 -8.91
C TYR A 59 45.19 21.32 -9.02
N LEU A 60 45.29 22.04 -7.89
CA LEU A 60 45.98 23.32 -7.78
C LEU A 60 47.04 23.26 -6.66
N PRO A 61 48.14 24.03 -6.75
CA PRO A 61 49.12 24.13 -5.67
C PRO A 61 48.47 24.58 -4.36
N HIS A 62 48.61 23.76 -3.31
CA HIS A 62 47.86 23.92 -2.07
C HIS A 62 48.09 25.25 -1.35
N GLU A 63 49.34 25.71 -1.34
CA GLU A 63 49.78 26.94 -0.65
C GLU A 63 49.43 28.22 -1.40
N LYS A 64 49.10 28.10 -2.69
CA LYS A 64 48.88 29.27 -3.54
C LYS A 64 47.49 29.85 -3.31
N VAL A 65 47.39 31.18 -3.24
CA VAL A 65 46.13 31.89 -3.06
C VAL A 65 45.63 32.41 -4.40
N PHE A 66 44.38 32.11 -4.72
CA PHE A 66 43.72 32.47 -5.96
C PHE A 66 42.64 33.54 -5.72
N PRO A 67 42.63 34.65 -6.48
CA PRO A 67 41.64 35.72 -6.35
C PRO A 67 40.39 35.42 -7.18
N ILE A 68 39.21 35.47 -6.54
CA ILE A 68 37.90 35.28 -7.15
C ILE A 68 37.01 36.45 -6.74
N GLN A 69 36.56 37.26 -7.70
CA GLN A 69 35.61 38.34 -7.46
C GLN A 69 34.19 37.86 -7.78
N ILE A 70 33.32 37.88 -6.78
CA ILE A 70 31.91 37.51 -6.87
C ILE A 70 31.07 38.78 -6.68
N GLY A 71 30.44 39.26 -7.75
CA GLY A 71 29.73 40.53 -7.76
C GLY A 71 30.63 41.67 -7.28
N THR A 72 30.31 42.23 -6.11
CA THR A 72 31.05 43.35 -5.50
C THR A 72 32.15 42.93 -4.52
N GLU A 73 32.24 41.65 -4.14
CA GLU A 73 33.19 41.19 -3.12
C GLU A 73 34.34 40.35 -3.71
N LEU A 74 35.56 40.56 -3.20
CA LEU A 74 36.75 39.79 -3.60
C LEU A 74 37.07 38.72 -2.54
N PHE A 75 37.05 37.46 -2.97
CA PHE A 75 37.41 36.29 -2.18
C PHE A 75 38.82 35.82 -2.53
N ARG A 76 39.58 35.41 -1.51
CA ARG A 76 40.93 34.86 -1.64
C ARG A 76 40.93 33.46 -1.04
N LEU A 77 41.02 32.44 -1.90
CA LEU A 77 40.97 31.04 -1.49
C LEU A 77 42.27 30.33 -1.85
N SER A 78 42.74 29.45 -0.96
CA SER A 78 43.93 28.64 -1.23
C SER A 78 43.63 27.55 -2.27
N GLY A 79 44.66 27.08 -2.97
CA GLY A 79 44.53 25.96 -3.90
C GLY A 79 44.08 24.67 -3.20
N ALA A 80 44.41 24.51 -1.91
CA ALA A 80 43.87 23.42 -1.09
C ALA A 80 42.35 23.54 -0.93
N SER A 81 41.84 24.74 -0.66
CA SER A 81 40.39 24.98 -0.51
C SER A 81 39.65 24.73 -1.82
N LEU A 82 40.17 25.25 -2.94
CA LEU A 82 39.57 25.08 -4.27
C LEU A 82 39.65 23.64 -4.77
N SER A 83 40.67 22.89 -4.36
CA SER A 83 40.83 21.48 -4.73
C SER A 83 40.06 20.52 -3.82
N SER A 84 39.52 21.01 -2.70
CA SER A 84 38.81 20.17 -1.73
C SER A 84 37.60 19.48 -2.36
N ASP A 85 36.81 20.22 -3.13
CA ASP A 85 35.61 19.74 -3.84
C ASP A 85 35.80 19.79 -5.36
N ALA A 86 36.92 19.26 -5.83
CA ALA A 86 37.26 19.17 -7.25
C ALA A 86 36.92 17.79 -7.83
N PRO A 87 36.69 17.67 -9.16
CA PRO A 87 36.79 18.71 -10.19
C PRO A 87 35.64 19.72 -10.13
N SER A 88 35.99 21.01 -10.07
CA SER A 88 35.06 22.14 -10.06
C SER A 88 35.40 23.14 -11.16
N TYR A 89 34.49 24.09 -11.40
CA TYR A 89 34.71 25.23 -12.29
C TYR A 89 35.99 25.99 -11.91
N PHE A 90 36.23 26.19 -10.61
CA PHE A 90 37.40 26.89 -10.10
C PHE A 90 38.70 26.13 -10.39
N SER A 91 38.74 24.82 -10.10
CA SER A 91 39.94 24.02 -10.35
C SER A 91 40.29 24.00 -11.84
N GLN A 92 39.30 23.89 -12.72
CA GLN A 92 39.51 23.88 -14.17
C GLN A 92 40.00 25.25 -14.68
N TYR A 93 39.37 26.35 -14.25
CA TYR A 93 39.71 27.69 -14.69
C TYR A 93 41.15 28.07 -14.34
N PHE A 94 41.56 27.88 -13.08
CA PHE A 94 42.91 28.22 -12.65
C PHE A 94 43.96 27.25 -13.17
N GLN A 95 43.64 25.96 -13.34
CA GLN A 95 44.54 25.01 -13.97
C GLN A 95 44.84 25.37 -15.43
N CYS A 96 43.83 25.80 -16.19
CA CYS A 96 44.01 26.29 -17.56
C CYS A 96 44.86 27.58 -17.62
N GLN A 97 44.65 28.52 -16.69
CA GLN A 97 45.47 29.74 -16.62
C GLN A 97 46.94 29.41 -16.30
N MET A 98 47.17 28.52 -15.34
CA MET A 98 48.53 28.11 -14.98
C MET A 98 49.25 27.43 -16.14
N ARG A 99 48.58 26.50 -16.83
CA ARG A 99 49.15 25.84 -18.03
C ARG A 99 49.54 26.85 -19.11
N ARG A 100 48.69 27.84 -19.38
CA ARG A 100 49.00 28.92 -20.35
C ARG A 100 50.16 29.80 -19.91
N ALA A 101 50.29 30.08 -18.61
CA ALA A 101 51.42 30.83 -18.08
C ALA A 101 52.74 30.06 -18.25
N GLU A 102 52.72 28.77 -17.96
CA GLU A 102 53.86 27.86 -18.16
C GLU A 102 54.26 27.78 -19.66
N GLU A 103 53.28 27.63 -20.55
CA GLU A 103 53.49 27.63 -22.02
C GLU A 103 54.09 28.95 -22.54
N ASN A 104 53.71 30.08 -21.93
CA ASN A 104 54.20 31.41 -22.31
C ASN A 104 55.50 31.82 -21.58
N GLY A 105 56.02 30.98 -20.66
CA GLY A 105 57.21 31.29 -19.87
C GLY A 105 57.04 32.42 -18.85
N GLU A 106 55.79 32.74 -18.47
CA GLU A 106 55.48 33.77 -17.48
C GLU A 106 55.59 33.20 -16.05
N ASP A 107 55.99 34.02 -15.08
CA ASP A 107 55.96 33.60 -13.68
C ASP A 107 54.52 33.29 -13.27
N PRO A 108 54.21 32.05 -12.83
CA PRO A 108 52.86 31.66 -12.43
C PRO A 108 52.27 32.56 -11.35
N ASN A 109 53.08 33.26 -10.54
CA ASN A 109 52.57 34.19 -9.51
C ASN A 109 52.02 35.51 -10.09
N THR A 110 52.51 35.93 -11.26
CA THR A 110 52.10 37.19 -11.91
C THR A 110 51.04 36.94 -12.99
N ALA A 111 51.03 35.75 -13.58
CA ALA A 111 50.15 35.40 -14.69
C ALA A 111 48.69 35.08 -14.28
N ILE A 112 48.44 34.75 -13.00
CA ILE A 112 47.09 34.39 -12.54
C ILE A 112 46.22 35.64 -12.42
N ARG A 113 45.19 35.71 -13.25
CA ARG A 113 44.20 36.79 -13.24
C ARG A 113 43.04 36.44 -12.30
N THR A 114 42.45 37.49 -11.73
CA THR A 114 41.20 37.40 -10.94
C THR A 114 40.08 36.80 -11.79
N LEU A 115 39.42 35.77 -11.24
CA LEU A 115 38.21 35.21 -11.82
C LEU A 115 37.02 36.11 -11.43
N TYR A 116 36.31 36.66 -12.41
CA TYR A 116 35.12 37.49 -12.18
C TYR A 116 33.85 36.71 -12.43
N ILE A 117 32.92 36.71 -11.47
CA ILE A 117 31.64 36.02 -11.56
C ILE A 117 30.53 36.96 -11.06
N ASP A 118 29.50 37.15 -11.87
CA ASP A 118 28.33 38.00 -11.55
C ASP A 118 27.27 37.20 -10.77
N ARG A 119 27.54 36.92 -9.49
CA ARG A 119 26.65 36.18 -8.57
C ARG A 119 26.61 36.84 -7.20
N ASP A 120 25.68 36.37 -6.36
CA ASP A 120 25.45 36.90 -5.02
C ASP A 120 26.62 36.54 -4.06
N PRO A 121 27.34 37.53 -3.51
CA PRO A 121 28.45 37.25 -2.59
C PRO A 121 27.99 36.64 -1.27
N ILE A 122 26.73 36.84 -0.86
CA ILE A 122 26.20 36.29 0.40
C ILE A 122 26.15 34.75 0.31
N THR A 123 25.56 34.22 -0.77
CA THR A 123 25.52 32.77 -1.02
C THR A 123 26.93 32.19 -1.20
N PHE A 124 27.84 32.93 -1.85
CA PHE A 124 29.22 32.47 -2.04
C PHE A 124 30.04 32.38 -0.74
N LYS A 125 29.73 33.18 0.29
CA LYS A 125 30.37 33.03 1.62
C LYS A 125 30.17 31.63 2.16
N ASP A 126 28.96 31.09 2.06
CA ASP A 126 28.66 29.72 2.48
C ASP A 126 29.46 28.70 1.63
N ILE A 127 29.54 28.88 0.31
CA ILE A 127 30.38 28.02 -0.57
C ILE A 127 31.87 28.10 -0.20
N SER A 128 32.36 29.28 0.17
CA SER A 128 33.74 29.47 0.59
C SER A 128 34.05 28.71 1.89
N LEU A 129 33.10 28.69 2.84
CA LEU A 129 33.20 27.91 4.07
C LEU A 129 33.22 26.40 3.77
N HIS A 130 32.37 25.93 2.85
CA HIS A 130 32.40 24.54 2.39
C HIS A 130 33.75 24.14 1.79
N LEU A 131 34.30 24.99 0.90
CA LEU A 131 35.60 24.75 0.28
C LEU A 131 36.76 24.77 1.29
N GLN A 132 36.61 25.49 2.39
CA GLN A 132 37.55 25.48 3.52
C GLN A 132 37.37 24.25 4.44
N GLY A 133 36.33 23.43 4.21
CA GLY A 133 36.06 22.21 4.95
C GLY A 133 34.98 22.33 6.04
N TYR A 134 34.30 23.46 6.17
CA TYR A 134 33.19 23.62 7.12
C TYR A 134 31.90 23.00 6.58
N HIS A 135 31.09 22.45 7.48
CA HIS A 135 29.75 21.98 7.16
C HIS A 135 28.77 23.14 7.00
N VAL A 136 28.19 23.28 5.80
CA VAL A 136 27.18 24.30 5.49
C VAL A 136 25.78 23.70 5.52
N ALA A 137 24.84 24.40 6.16
CA ALA A 137 23.43 24.03 6.18
C ALA A 137 22.56 25.18 5.63
N PRO A 138 21.55 24.88 4.79
CA PRO A 138 20.58 25.88 4.35
C PRO A 138 19.75 26.41 5.53
N ARG A 139 19.34 27.67 5.43
CA ARG A 139 18.63 28.40 6.51
C ARG A 139 17.13 28.41 6.28
N ASP A 140 16.72 28.65 5.04
CA ASP A 140 15.34 28.72 4.58
C ASP A 140 15.20 28.12 3.17
N SER A 141 13.98 28.11 2.66
CA SER A 141 13.65 27.57 1.33
C SER A 141 14.37 28.33 0.20
N SER A 142 14.45 29.65 0.30
CA SER A 142 15.10 30.52 -0.68
C SER A 142 16.61 30.32 -0.72
N HIS A 143 17.25 30.26 0.46
CA HIS A 143 18.69 30.03 0.57
C HIS A 143 19.06 28.65 0.06
N PHE A 144 18.28 27.60 0.36
CA PHE A 144 18.51 26.26 -0.17
C PHE A 144 18.61 26.26 -1.70
N VAL A 145 17.62 26.87 -2.37
CA VAL A 145 17.58 26.88 -3.83
C VAL A 145 18.74 27.69 -4.44
N LYS A 146 19.06 28.86 -3.86
CA LYS A 146 20.20 29.68 -4.30
C LYS A 146 21.52 28.93 -4.15
N LEU A 147 21.75 28.34 -2.98
CA LEU A 147 22.97 27.61 -2.64
C LEU A 147 23.12 26.35 -3.52
N PHE A 148 22.03 25.61 -3.75
CA PHE A 148 22.03 24.44 -4.61
C PHE A 148 22.30 24.80 -6.08
N ALA A 149 21.66 25.86 -6.59
CA ALA A 149 21.89 26.34 -7.96
C ALA A 149 23.34 26.80 -8.17
N ASP A 150 23.92 27.50 -7.20
CA ASP A 150 25.33 27.91 -7.24
C ASP A 150 26.28 26.71 -7.11
N ALA A 151 26.01 25.75 -6.22
CA ALA A 151 26.79 24.53 -6.10
C ALA A 151 26.80 23.73 -7.41
N GLN A 152 25.67 23.68 -8.12
CA GLN A 152 25.58 23.09 -9.45
C GLN A 152 26.30 23.91 -10.53
N PHE A 153 26.24 25.24 -10.46
CA PHE A 153 26.91 26.12 -11.43
C PHE A 153 28.44 26.00 -11.32
N TYR A 154 28.97 25.96 -10.10
CA TYR A 154 30.40 25.78 -9.84
C TYR A 154 30.87 24.32 -9.96
N SER A 155 29.95 23.37 -10.20
CA SER A 155 30.21 21.94 -10.26
C SER A 155 30.91 21.43 -9.00
N LEU A 156 30.26 21.60 -7.83
CA LEU A 156 30.77 21.17 -6.52
C LEU A 156 30.10 19.85 -6.09
N PRO A 157 30.66 18.68 -6.46
CA PRO A 157 29.97 17.40 -6.28
C PRO A 157 29.71 17.05 -4.82
N ARG A 158 30.65 17.28 -3.89
CA ARG A 158 30.44 16.98 -2.47
C ARG A 158 29.40 17.90 -1.86
N LEU A 159 29.42 19.20 -2.19
CA LEU A 159 28.39 20.13 -1.72
C LEU A 159 27.00 19.74 -2.24
N VAL A 160 26.89 19.42 -3.53
CA VAL A 160 25.62 18.97 -4.13
C VAL A 160 25.11 17.70 -3.43
N SER A 161 25.97 16.72 -3.20
CA SER A 161 25.60 15.50 -2.45
C SER A 161 25.17 15.81 -1.01
N GLN A 162 25.88 16.68 -0.30
CA GLN A 162 25.52 17.10 1.06
C GLN A 162 24.17 17.82 1.09
N LEU A 163 23.92 18.75 0.18
CA LEU A 163 22.64 19.46 0.07
C LEU A 163 21.50 18.53 -0.34
N TYR A 164 21.79 17.49 -1.12
CA TYR A 164 20.82 16.47 -1.46
C TYR A 164 20.41 15.61 -0.25
N GLU A 165 21.36 15.31 0.65
CA GLU A 165 21.10 14.59 1.90
C GLU A 165 20.46 15.47 2.99
N ALA A 166 20.55 16.79 2.86
CA ALA A 166 20.00 17.76 3.82
C ALA A 166 18.47 17.69 3.93
N ASN A 167 17.94 18.38 4.95
CA ASN A 167 16.51 18.52 5.20
C ASN A 167 15.75 18.99 3.93
N ILE A 168 14.49 18.58 3.82
CA ILE A 168 13.58 19.02 2.76
C ILE A 168 13.02 20.38 3.18
N PHE A 169 13.17 21.37 2.30
CA PHE A 169 12.61 22.71 2.47
C PHE A 169 11.45 22.87 1.48
N ILE A 170 10.25 23.13 2.01
CA ILE A 170 9.03 23.27 1.19
C ILE A 170 8.06 24.24 1.85
N THR A 171 7.32 24.98 1.05
CA THR A 171 6.20 25.79 1.51
C THR A 171 4.89 25.01 1.33
N VAL A 172 4.08 24.87 2.38
CA VAL A 172 2.75 24.26 2.30
C VAL A 172 1.73 25.30 2.76
N GLY A 173 0.78 25.63 1.88
CA GLY A 173 -0.13 26.75 2.09
C GLY A 173 0.66 28.06 2.17
N ASN A 174 0.67 28.66 3.36
CA ASN A 174 1.33 29.93 3.67
C ASN A 174 2.49 29.80 4.68
N GLU A 175 2.91 28.57 5.01
CA GLU A 175 3.99 28.33 5.98
C GLU A 175 5.14 27.52 5.36
N GLU A 176 6.36 27.83 5.80
CA GLU A 176 7.57 27.09 5.40
C GLU A 176 7.88 25.96 6.38
N PHE A 177 8.25 24.80 5.83
CA PHE A 177 8.58 23.61 6.59
C PHE A 177 10.00 23.15 6.28
N GLN A 178 10.75 22.85 7.33
CA GLN A 178 12.01 22.13 7.30
C GLN A 178 11.79 20.72 7.83
N ILE A 179 11.93 19.72 6.95
CA ILE A 179 11.53 18.34 7.25
C ILE A 179 12.75 17.41 7.14
N PRO A 180 13.13 16.71 8.22
CA PRO A 180 14.13 15.66 8.15
C PRO A 180 13.68 14.54 7.20
N ARG A 181 14.56 14.09 6.30
CA ARG A 181 14.23 13.03 5.32
C ARG A 181 13.88 11.70 5.99
N GLU A 182 14.50 11.43 7.12
CA GLU A 182 14.28 10.22 7.92
C GLU A 182 12.83 10.08 8.37
N LEU A 183 12.10 11.20 8.49
CA LEU A 183 10.68 11.19 8.85
C LEU A 183 9.79 10.46 7.83
N PHE A 184 10.29 10.29 6.62
CA PHE A 184 9.60 9.59 5.54
C PHE A 184 10.13 8.17 5.29
N SER A 185 11.06 7.70 6.11
CA SER A 185 11.73 6.40 5.90
C SER A 185 10.87 5.19 6.29
N ASP A 186 9.75 5.41 7.00
CA ASP A 186 8.86 4.35 7.42
C ASP A 186 8.25 3.54 6.26
N PRO A 187 8.00 2.23 6.45
CA PRO A 187 7.36 1.39 5.44
C PRO A 187 6.06 1.99 4.92
N GLY A 188 5.92 2.08 3.60
CA GLY A 188 4.73 2.62 2.95
C GLY A 188 4.65 4.15 2.93
N ASN A 189 5.58 4.88 3.56
CA ASN A 189 5.70 6.33 3.46
C ASN A 189 6.78 6.78 2.46
N SER A 190 7.46 5.85 1.79
CA SER A 190 8.39 6.08 0.69
C SER A 190 8.18 5.06 -0.44
N PRO A 191 8.30 5.44 -1.72
CA PRO A 191 8.48 6.81 -2.22
C PRO A 191 7.19 7.63 -2.04
N ASN A 192 7.36 8.93 -1.82
CA ASN A 192 6.27 9.89 -1.60
C ASN A 192 6.45 11.17 -2.42
N TYR A 193 5.53 12.13 -2.27
CA TYR A 193 5.59 13.42 -2.97
C TYR A 193 6.92 14.15 -2.76
N PHE A 194 7.46 14.14 -1.54
CA PHE A 194 8.69 14.83 -1.17
C PHE A 194 9.93 14.11 -1.67
N SER A 195 9.98 12.77 -1.62
CA SER A 195 11.11 12.02 -2.15
C SER A 195 11.14 12.02 -3.69
N LEU A 196 9.98 11.95 -4.34
CA LEU A 196 9.86 11.94 -5.80
C LEU A 196 10.02 13.34 -6.40
N GLY A 197 9.32 14.34 -5.85
CA GLY A 197 9.40 15.72 -6.34
C GLY A 197 10.80 16.30 -6.16
N PHE A 198 11.41 16.07 -4.99
CA PHE A 198 12.80 16.48 -4.76
C PHE A 198 13.75 15.76 -5.72
N ALA A 199 13.50 14.50 -6.05
CA ALA A 199 14.32 13.81 -7.03
C ALA A 199 14.15 14.36 -8.46
N VAL A 200 12.95 14.77 -8.88
CA VAL A 200 12.76 15.35 -10.22
C VAL A 200 13.39 16.73 -10.35
N PHE A 201 13.35 17.56 -9.29
CA PHE A 201 13.95 18.89 -9.31
C PHE A 201 15.47 18.87 -9.09
N PHE A 202 16.00 17.87 -8.39
CA PHE A 202 17.37 17.88 -7.89
C PHE A 202 18.18 16.60 -8.17
N SER A 203 17.58 15.54 -8.71
CA SER A 203 18.24 14.28 -9.09
C SER A 203 18.38 14.13 -10.60
N SER A 204 19.43 14.73 -11.12
CA SER A 204 20.55 13.90 -11.58
C SER A 204 21.72 14.82 -11.94
N PRO A 205 22.98 14.40 -11.70
CA PRO A 205 24.14 15.11 -12.22
C PRO A 205 24.14 15.25 -13.75
N SER A 206 23.40 14.38 -14.46
CA SER A 206 23.37 14.23 -15.90
C SER A 206 22.15 14.87 -16.60
N GLU A 207 20.99 14.95 -15.96
CA GLU A 207 19.76 15.62 -16.46
C GLU A 207 19.36 16.74 -15.48
N VAL A 208 20.18 17.79 -15.48
CA VAL A 208 19.94 19.00 -14.71
C VAL A 208 18.96 19.86 -15.50
N PHE A 209 17.70 19.92 -15.05
CA PHE A 209 16.53 20.54 -15.69
C PHE A 209 16.10 19.89 -17.01
N PRO A 210 14.97 19.15 -17.03
CA PRO A 210 14.40 18.63 -18.26
C PRO A 210 14.14 19.77 -19.26
N GLY A 211 14.82 19.76 -20.41
CA GLY A 211 14.60 20.71 -21.50
C GLY A 211 15.49 21.97 -21.55
N LEU A 212 16.53 22.09 -20.71
CA LEU A 212 17.50 23.19 -20.77
C LEU A 212 18.88 22.70 -21.24
N ASN A 213 19.26 23.06 -22.46
CA ASN A 213 20.63 22.84 -22.95
C ASN A 213 21.61 23.76 -22.20
N ARG A 214 22.65 23.16 -21.62
CA ARG A 214 23.62 23.83 -20.74
C ARG A 214 24.71 24.60 -21.49
N GLU A 215 24.84 24.37 -22.79
CA GLU A 215 25.84 25.02 -23.64
C GLU A 215 25.50 26.51 -23.80
N GLY A 216 26.22 27.35 -23.04
CA GLY A 216 26.11 28.80 -23.14
C GLY A 216 25.21 29.48 -22.10
N LEU A 217 24.66 28.76 -21.11
CA LEU A 217 23.99 29.41 -19.99
C LEU A 217 25.01 30.08 -19.06
N LEU A 218 25.17 31.40 -19.23
CA LEU A 218 26.00 32.25 -18.38
C LEU A 218 25.47 32.37 -16.93
N ARG A 219 24.22 31.95 -16.69
CA ARG A 219 23.55 32.06 -15.38
C ARG A 219 22.75 30.78 -15.10
N PRO A 220 22.72 30.28 -13.85
CA PRO A 220 21.80 29.21 -13.47
C PRO A 220 20.34 29.68 -13.56
N PRO A 221 19.39 28.77 -13.83
CA PRO A 221 17.98 29.12 -13.94
C PRO A 221 17.44 29.66 -12.61
N SER A 222 16.48 30.58 -12.69
CA SER A 222 15.74 31.07 -11.52
C SER A 222 14.76 30.00 -11.06
N ILE A 223 15.17 29.17 -10.11
CA ILE A 223 14.34 28.10 -9.56
C ILE A 223 13.55 28.68 -8.39
N LEU A 224 12.26 28.41 -8.36
CA LEU A 224 11.43 28.73 -7.20
C LEU A 224 11.49 27.57 -6.20
N PRO A 225 11.48 27.85 -4.88
CA PRO A 225 11.32 26.81 -3.88
C PRO A 225 10.05 25.99 -4.13
N PRO A 226 10.10 24.67 -3.90
CA PRO A 226 8.91 23.84 -3.99
C PRO A 226 7.80 24.38 -3.09
N SER A 227 6.57 24.44 -3.62
CA SER A 227 5.42 24.96 -2.90
C SER A 227 4.13 24.19 -3.24
N VAL A 228 3.30 23.98 -2.22
CA VAL A 228 1.98 23.36 -2.31
C VAL A 228 0.94 24.35 -1.76
N PRO A 229 0.49 25.32 -2.57
CA PRO A 229 -0.37 26.40 -2.09
C PRO A 229 -1.80 25.96 -1.76
N ASN A 230 -2.30 24.91 -2.40
CA ASN A 230 -3.69 24.47 -2.28
C ASN A 230 -3.96 23.53 -1.08
N ARG A 231 -3.07 23.54 -0.08
CA ARG A 231 -3.12 22.64 1.09
C ARG A 231 -2.96 23.43 2.37
N SER A 232 -3.51 22.89 3.45
CA SER A 232 -3.50 23.54 4.77
C SER A 232 -2.18 23.26 5.49
N ALA A 233 -1.47 24.31 5.88
CA ALA A 233 -0.27 24.21 6.72
C ALA A 233 -0.57 23.49 8.06
N LYS A 234 -1.74 23.77 8.65
CA LYS A 234 -2.16 23.19 9.94
C LYS A 234 -2.34 21.67 9.86
N THR A 235 -3.04 21.21 8.83
CA THR A 235 -3.26 19.77 8.59
C THR A 235 -1.93 19.07 8.30
N PHE A 236 -1.04 19.73 7.55
CA PHE A 236 0.29 19.20 7.28
C PHE A 236 1.16 19.12 8.54
N PHE A 237 1.08 20.09 9.45
CA PHE A 237 1.76 20.02 10.74
C PHE A 237 1.32 18.80 11.55
N GLU A 238 0.02 18.51 11.59
CA GLU A 238 -0.52 17.32 12.27
C GLU A 238 -0.06 16.02 11.60
N ILE A 239 0.06 15.99 10.27
CA ILE A 239 0.66 14.86 9.52
C ILE A 239 2.12 14.66 9.96
N LEU A 240 2.91 15.73 10.05
CA LEU A 240 4.29 15.64 10.54
C LEU A 240 4.36 15.22 12.01
N HIS A 241 3.38 15.60 12.83
CA HIS A 241 3.28 15.16 14.22
C HIS A 241 3.06 13.64 14.31
N LEU A 242 2.16 13.11 13.49
CA LEU A 242 1.90 11.67 13.38
C LEU A 242 3.11 10.89 12.86
N LEU A 243 3.80 11.39 11.83
CA LEU A 243 5.00 10.73 11.30
C LEU A 243 6.15 10.69 12.32
N ARG A 244 6.19 11.62 13.27
CA ARG A 244 7.16 11.58 14.38
C ARG A 244 6.81 10.52 15.44
N GLY A 245 5.67 9.84 15.29
CA GLY A 245 5.17 8.83 16.22
C GLY A 245 4.32 9.39 17.36
N TYR A 246 3.95 10.68 17.34
CA TYR A 246 3.09 11.24 18.37
C TYR A 246 1.61 10.94 18.09
N PRO A 247 0.82 10.60 19.13
CA PRO A 247 -0.61 10.37 18.97
C PRO A 247 -1.34 11.68 18.61
N LEU A 248 -2.31 11.59 17.71
CA LEU A 248 -3.18 12.72 17.34
C LEU A 248 -4.62 12.41 17.75
N GLU A 249 -5.23 13.34 18.50
CA GLU A 249 -6.66 13.29 18.77
C GLU A 249 -7.44 13.72 17.53
N ILE A 250 -8.34 12.84 17.08
CA ILE A 250 -9.21 13.12 15.94
C ILE A 250 -10.46 13.86 16.44
N ARG A 251 -10.54 15.15 16.12
CA ARG A 251 -11.61 16.04 16.63
C ARG A 251 -12.98 15.73 16.02
N SER A 252 -13.00 15.35 14.75
CA SER A 252 -14.23 15.09 14.01
C SER A 252 -13.99 14.14 12.83
N PRO A 253 -15.04 13.51 12.26
CA PRO A 253 -14.90 12.70 11.06
C PRO A 253 -14.44 13.52 9.84
N GLU A 254 -14.80 14.81 9.77
CA GLU A 254 -14.34 15.74 8.73
C GLU A 254 -12.83 16.01 8.86
N HIS A 255 -12.35 16.24 10.08
CA HIS A 255 -10.93 16.42 10.37
C HIS A 255 -10.11 15.19 9.93
N ARG A 256 -10.61 13.98 10.22
CA ARG A 256 -10.00 12.74 9.70
C ARG A 256 -9.99 12.68 8.18
N ALA A 257 -11.09 13.09 7.53
CA ALA A 257 -11.20 13.10 6.08
C ALA A 257 -10.21 14.08 5.43
N GLU A 258 -9.97 15.24 6.05
CA GLU A 258 -8.94 16.20 5.62
C GLU A 258 -7.53 15.59 5.72
N LEU A 259 -7.19 14.98 6.86
CA LEU A 259 -5.91 14.30 7.05
C LEU A 259 -5.70 13.19 6.01
N LEU A 260 -6.71 12.33 5.78
CA LEU A 260 -6.64 11.27 4.78
C LEU A 260 -6.49 11.81 3.35
N ARG A 261 -7.16 12.92 3.03
CA ARG A 261 -7.05 13.58 1.72
C ARG A 261 -5.62 14.06 1.46
N ASP A 262 -4.98 14.65 2.46
CA ASP A 262 -3.62 15.17 2.34
C ASP A 262 -2.59 14.04 2.40
N CYS A 263 -2.79 13.00 3.20
CA CYS A 263 -1.95 11.79 3.17
C CYS A 263 -1.94 11.12 1.78
N ARG A 264 -3.11 11.03 1.13
CA ARG A 264 -3.22 10.52 -0.24
C ARG A 264 -2.51 11.40 -1.24
N TYR A 265 -2.64 12.73 -1.13
CA TYR A 265 -1.94 13.69 -1.98
C TYR A 265 -0.42 13.55 -1.86
N PHE A 266 0.08 13.46 -0.63
CA PHE A 266 1.52 13.30 -0.37
C PHE A 266 2.03 11.87 -0.58
N HIS A 267 1.17 10.91 -0.92
CA HIS A 267 1.50 9.50 -1.10
C HIS A 267 2.07 8.81 0.15
N LEU A 268 1.60 9.21 1.34
CA LEU A 268 1.96 8.61 2.63
C LEU A 268 1.03 7.42 2.92
N LYS A 269 1.26 6.29 2.22
CA LYS A 269 0.34 5.13 2.27
C LYS A 269 0.34 4.45 3.64
N GLY A 270 1.48 4.38 4.32
CA GLY A 270 1.56 3.80 5.67
C GLY A 270 0.75 4.62 6.68
N LEU A 271 0.90 5.94 6.63
CA LEU A 271 0.12 6.85 7.46
C LEU A 271 -1.38 6.83 7.12
N GLU A 272 -1.72 6.76 5.83
CA GLU A 272 -3.10 6.57 5.38
C GLU A 272 -3.75 5.36 6.06
N GLN A 273 -3.08 4.20 6.07
CA GLN A 273 -3.60 2.96 6.69
C GLN A 273 -3.75 3.07 8.21
N THR A 274 -2.91 3.86 8.87
CA THR A 274 -3.01 4.12 10.31
C THR A 274 -4.21 5.00 10.64
N LEU A 275 -4.52 5.99 9.78
CA LEU A 275 -5.62 6.93 9.96
C LEU A 275 -6.99 6.39 9.54
N ILE A 276 -7.06 5.26 8.84
CA ILE A 276 -8.35 4.65 8.47
C ILE A 276 -9.12 4.22 9.73
N PRO A 277 -10.42 4.52 9.85
CA PRO A 277 -11.25 4.00 10.95
C PRO A 277 -11.29 2.46 10.92
N HIS A 278 -10.90 1.85 12.03
CA HIS A 278 -10.91 0.41 12.21
C HIS A 278 -11.03 0.09 13.71
N SER A 279 -11.44 -1.14 14.01
CA SER A 279 -11.43 -1.69 15.36
C SER A 279 -10.85 -3.09 15.31
N ILE A 280 -9.78 -3.35 16.07
CA ILE A 280 -9.23 -4.69 16.26
C ILE A 280 -9.63 -5.16 17.65
N SER A 281 -10.24 -6.33 17.72
CA SER A 281 -10.70 -6.94 18.98
C SER A 281 -10.47 -8.43 18.97
N TYR A 282 -10.31 -9.02 20.16
CA TYR A 282 -10.18 -10.47 20.31
C TYR A 282 -11.52 -11.08 20.73
N ASN A 283 -12.08 -11.93 19.87
CA ASN A 283 -13.31 -12.64 20.15
C ASN A 283 -13.00 -13.92 20.94
N LEU A 284 -13.30 -13.90 22.24
CA LEU A 284 -13.05 -15.01 23.17
C LEU A 284 -13.90 -16.24 22.86
N LEU A 285 -15.14 -16.06 22.39
CA LEU A 285 -16.05 -17.18 22.09
C LEU A 285 -15.57 -17.99 20.87
N ARG A 286 -14.93 -17.31 19.92
CA ARG A 286 -14.36 -17.94 18.72
C ARG A 286 -12.87 -18.24 18.83
N ASN A 287 -12.19 -17.69 19.85
CA ASN A 287 -10.74 -17.74 20.00
C ASN A 287 -10.01 -17.17 18.76
N LYS A 288 -10.50 -16.04 18.23
CA LYS A 288 -9.98 -15.38 17.01
C LYS A 288 -9.80 -13.89 17.21
N SER A 289 -8.75 -13.33 16.61
CA SER A 289 -8.59 -11.89 16.49
C SER A 289 -9.34 -11.39 15.26
N GLU A 290 -10.18 -10.38 15.43
CA GLU A 290 -11.06 -9.84 14.40
C GLU A 290 -10.69 -8.38 14.12
N ILE A 291 -10.81 -7.96 12.86
CA ILE A 291 -10.69 -6.56 12.45
C ILE A 291 -11.98 -6.10 11.77
N THR A 292 -12.58 -5.03 12.31
CA THR A 292 -13.71 -4.35 11.69
C THR A 292 -13.21 -3.17 10.87
N ILE A 293 -13.54 -3.15 9.58
CA ILE A 293 -13.17 -2.09 8.64
C ILE A 293 -14.24 -1.90 7.57
N ARG A 294 -14.40 -0.68 7.07
CA ARG A 294 -15.39 -0.37 6.04
C ARG A 294 -14.94 -0.85 4.66
N LEU A 295 -15.90 -1.29 3.85
CA LEU A 295 -15.68 -1.72 2.46
C LEU A 295 -14.80 -0.77 1.60
N PRO A 296 -15.00 0.56 1.59
CA PRO A 296 -14.18 1.45 0.76
C PRO A 296 -12.72 1.55 1.20
N ASP A 297 -12.41 1.19 2.44
CA ASP A 297 -11.09 1.35 3.05
C ASP A 297 -10.21 0.08 2.89
N ILE A 298 -10.75 -1.01 2.35
CA ILE A 298 -10.02 -2.27 2.11
C ILE A 298 -9.06 -2.16 0.92
N ARG A 299 -7.85 -2.71 1.12
CA ARG A 299 -6.80 -2.81 0.08
C ARG A 299 -6.55 -4.26 -0.30
N GLN A 300 -6.46 -4.53 -1.60
CA GLN A 300 -6.30 -5.89 -2.14
C GLN A 300 -5.07 -6.63 -1.57
N SER A 301 -3.98 -5.90 -1.32
CA SER A 301 -2.72 -6.46 -0.79
C SER A 301 -2.84 -6.95 0.65
N GLY A 302 -3.81 -6.47 1.41
CA GLY A 302 -4.03 -6.87 2.80
C GLY A 302 -4.92 -8.11 2.97
N LEU A 303 -5.55 -8.59 1.89
CA LEU A 303 -6.49 -9.72 1.94
C LEU A 303 -5.76 -11.06 1.86
N SER A 304 -6.11 -11.96 2.78
CA SER A 304 -5.67 -13.35 2.79
C SER A 304 -6.83 -14.28 3.13
N ILE A 305 -6.71 -15.57 2.80
CA ILE A 305 -7.73 -16.57 3.10
C ILE A 305 -7.05 -17.68 3.88
N LEU A 306 -7.53 -17.93 5.10
CA LEU A 306 -7.11 -19.08 5.87
C LEU A 306 -8.23 -20.12 5.81
N THR A 307 -7.92 -21.23 5.15
CA THR A 307 -8.77 -22.42 5.10
C THR A 307 -8.45 -23.30 6.28
N ASP A 308 -9.47 -23.81 6.97
CA ASP A 308 -9.32 -24.73 8.09
C ASP A 308 -8.97 -26.13 7.56
N ASN A 309 -7.82 -26.25 6.90
CA ASN A 309 -7.19 -27.54 6.66
C ASN A 309 -6.55 -27.94 7.98
N SER A 310 -7.25 -28.79 8.74
CA SER A 310 -6.63 -29.58 9.79
C SER A 310 -5.39 -30.28 9.21
N LEU A 311 -4.21 -29.72 9.49
CA LEU A 311 -2.93 -30.37 9.37
C LEU A 311 -2.90 -31.54 10.36
N SER A 312 -3.45 -32.69 9.95
CA SER A 312 -3.08 -33.97 10.51
C SER A 312 -1.91 -34.51 9.69
N THR A 313 -0.73 -33.91 9.86
CA THR A 313 0.53 -34.52 9.43
C THR A 313 1.04 -35.39 10.58
N ALA A 314 0.32 -36.45 10.87
CA ALA A 314 0.86 -37.60 11.58
C ALA A 314 0.91 -38.75 10.57
N PRO A 315 2.07 -39.39 10.34
CA PRO A 315 2.11 -40.60 9.53
C PRO A 315 1.56 -41.73 10.40
N SER A 316 0.24 -41.94 10.39
CA SER A 316 -0.34 -43.17 10.93
C SER A 316 -0.42 -44.19 9.81
N THR A 317 0.52 -45.12 9.84
CA THR A 317 0.49 -46.39 9.10
C THR A 317 -0.76 -47.17 9.51
N GLU A 318 -1.46 -47.73 8.51
CA GLU A 318 -2.52 -48.75 8.62
C GLU A 318 -3.87 -48.24 9.20
N THR A 319 -5.07 -48.52 8.69
CA THR A 319 -5.63 -49.61 7.88
C THR A 319 -6.93 -49.15 7.21
N LEU A 320 -7.42 -49.95 6.25
CA LEU A 320 -8.59 -49.77 5.38
C LEU A 320 -9.91 -49.43 6.13
N THR A 321 -10.40 -48.19 5.98
CA THR A 321 -11.81 -47.81 6.16
C THR A 321 -12.27 -46.95 4.99
N PRO A 322 -13.54 -47.05 4.54
CA PRO A 322 -14.02 -46.34 3.35
C PRO A 322 -13.89 -44.82 3.51
N PRO A 323 -13.72 -44.06 2.40
CA PRO A 323 -13.43 -42.64 2.48
C PRO A 323 -14.61 -41.91 3.10
N ASN A 324 -14.37 -41.24 4.24
CA ASN A 324 -15.27 -40.20 4.75
C ASN A 324 -15.59 -39.22 3.60
N PRO A 325 -16.83 -38.71 3.50
CA PRO A 325 -17.17 -37.71 2.49
C PRO A 325 -16.19 -36.54 2.59
N PRO A 326 -15.80 -35.90 1.47
CA PRO A 326 -14.87 -34.78 1.49
C PRO A 326 -15.43 -33.71 2.42
N ARG A 327 -14.77 -33.48 3.56
CA ARG A 327 -15.16 -32.39 4.46
C ARG A 327 -15.17 -31.09 3.63
N PRO A 328 -16.23 -30.28 3.68
CA PRO A 328 -16.22 -29.00 2.99
C PRO A 328 -15.06 -28.18 3.57
N SER A 329 -14.08 -27.85 2.73
CA SER A 329 -13.02 -26.95 3.12
C SER A 329 -13.64 -25.56 3.31
N ILE A 330 -13.84 -25.17 4.57
CA ILE A 330 -14.33 -23.86 4.96
C ILE A 330 -13.11 -22.98 5.21
N GLY A 331 -13.11 -21.77 4.66
CA GLY A 331 -12.11 -20.75 4.92
C GLY A 331 -12.76 -19.43 5.28
N TYR A 332 -12.03 -18.62 6.04
CA TYR A 332 -12.44 -17.25 6.38
C TYR A 332 -11.48 -16.25 5.76
N VAL A 333 -12.03 -15.16 5.27
CA VAL A 333 -11.22 -14.05 4.76
C VAL A 333 -10.63 -13.29 5.94
N HIS A 334 -9.33 -13.02 5.86
CA HIS A 334 -8.60 -12.25 6.83
C HIS A 334 -8.05 -10.99 6.18
N TYR A 335 -7.80 -9.98 6.99
CA TYR A 335 -7.27 -8.70 6.57
C TYR A 335 -6.13 -8.24 7.48
N GLN A 336 -5.06 -7.76 6.85
CA GLN A 336 -3.93 -7.10 7.49
C GLN A 336 -3.78 -5.74 6.83
N ARG A 337 -3.88 -4.65 7.59
CA ARG A 337 -3.67 -3.31 7.02
C ARG A 337 -2.24 -3.21 6.52
N PRO A 338 -2.02 -2.92 5.22
CA PRO A 338 -0.67 -2.81 4.67
C PRO A 338 0.17 -1.79 5.45
N PHE A 339 1.41 -2.15 5.76
CA PHE A 339 2.40 -1.30 6.46
C PHE A 339 2.08 -0.95 7.93
N ALA A 340 0.87 -1.22 8.43
CA ALA A 340 0.45 -0.86 9.78
C ALA A 340 0.35 -2.07 10.73
N ASP A 341 -0.18 -3.20 10.26
CA ASP A 341 -0.41 -4.38 11.10
C ASP A 341 0.72 -5.40 10.96
N SER A 342 1.05 -6.10 12.05
CA SER A 342 2.06 -7.16 12.08
C SER A 342 1.52 -8.54 11.65
N ALA A 343 0.22 -8.79 11.82
CA ALA A 343 -0.43 -10.07 11.51
C ALA A 343 -1.85 -9.86 10.93
N PRO A 344 -2.36 -10.84 10.15
CA PRO A 344 -3.73 -10.79 9.64
C PRO A 344 -4.76 -11.16 10.72
N HIS A 345 -5.92 -10.51 10.67
CA HIS A 345 -7.07 -10.73 11.55
C HIS A 345 -8.30 -11.16 10.75
N GLU A 346 -9.22 -11.92 11.33
CA GLU A 346 -10.47 -12.32 10.64
C GLU A 346 -11.27 -11.06 10.28
N LEU A 347 -11.66 -10.93 9.01
CA LEU A 347 -12.27 -9.71 8.48
C LEU A 347 -13.76 -9.63 8.85
N ILE A 348 -14.11 -8.55 9.54
CA ILE A 348 -15.48 -8.05 9.68
C ILE A 348 -15.63 -6.84 8.75
N LEU A 349 -16.35 -7.03 7.66
CA LEU A 349 -16.62 -6.02 6.65
C LEU A 349 -17.83 -5.17 7.06
N GLU A 350 -17.64 -3.86 7.18
CA GLU A 350 -18.74 -2.92 7.40
C GLU A 350 -19.20 -2.28 6.08
N ILE A 351 -20.52 -2.33 5.83
CA ILE A 351 -21.20 -1.72 4.68
C ILE A 351 -22.30 -0.80 5.22
N GLY A 352 -22.13 0.52 5.06
CA GLY A 352 -22.89 1.55 5.79
C GLY A 352 -23.58 2.61 4.93
N ASP A 353 -23.86 2.33 3.66
CA ASP A 353 -24.34 3.31 2.68
C ASP A 353 -25.84 3.22 2.35
N SER A 354 -26.59 2.37 3.05
CA SER A 354 -28.01 2.09 2.75
C SER A 354 -28.27 1.58 1.32
N ALA A 355 -27.25 1.13 0.59
CA ALA A 355 -27.35 0.60 -0.77
C ALA A 355 -27.37 -0.93 -0.80
N THR A 356 -27.89 -1.55 0.26
CA THR A 356 -27.96 -3.01 0.43
C THR A 356 -29.37 -3.43 0.80
N LEU A 357 -29.96 -4.34 0.04
CA LEU A 357 -31.24 -4.98 0.34
C LEU A 357 -31.03 -6.40 0.81
N LEU A 358 -31.64 -6.75 1.94
CA LEU A 358 -31.72 -8.12 2.45
C LEU A 358 -33.08 -8.72 2.10
N HIS A 359 -33.05 -9.81 1.35
CA HIS A 359 -34.21 -10.63 1.00
C HIS A 359 -34.30 -11.81 1.95
N TRP A 360 -35.17 -11.74 2.96
CA TRP A 360 -35.31 -12.80 3.99
C TRP A 360 -35.77 -14.14 3.44
N ASN A 361 -36.55 -14.10 2.37
CA ASN A 361 -37.13 -15.26 1.72
C ASN A 361 -36.10 -16.17 1.04
N THR A 362 -35.09 -15.57 0.43
CA THR A 362 -34.02 -16.24 -0.29
C THR A 362 -32.72 -16.28 0.50
N MET A 363 -32.66 -15.55 1.64
CA MET A 363 -31.44 -15.31 2.41
C MET A 363 -30.31 -14.83 1.50
N ARG A 364 -30.61 -13.78 0.71
CA ARG A 364 -29.63 -13.14 -0.17
C ARG A 364 -29.61 -11.62 -0.03
N LEU A 365 -28.44 -11.06 -0.29
CA LEU A 365 -28.18 -9.63 -0.34
C LEU A 365 -28.07 -9.15 -1.77
N GLU A 366 -28.75 -8.07 -2.07
CA GLU A 366 -28.64 -7.33 -3.33
C GLU A 366 -27.96 -5.99 -3.05
N PHE A 367 -26.92 -5.68 -3.82
CA PHE A 367 -26.13 -4.46 -3.67
C PHE A 367 -26.38 -3.51 -4.82
N PHE A 368 -26.35 -2.21 -4.55
CA PHE A 368 -26.60 -1.19 -5.56
C PHE A 368 -25.43 -0.21 -5.71
N GLY A 369 -25.35 0.44 -6.87
CA GLY A 369 -24.42 1.53 -7.15
C GLY A 369 -22.94 1.19 -6.93
N GLU A 370 -22.24 2.06 -6.21
CA GLU A 370 -20.80 1.90 -5.94
C GLU A 370 -20.50 0.68 -5.06
N THR A 371 -21.39 0.35 -4.13
CA THR A 371 -21.22 -0.81 -3.23
C THR A 371 -21.26 -2.13 -3.99
N ASN A 372 -22.14 -2.27 -4.98
CA ASN A 372 -22.14 -3.45 -5.86
C ASN A 372 -20.79 -3.62 -6.57
N THR A 373 -20.27 -2.54 -7.16
CA THR A 373 -18.98 -2.54 -7.85
C THR A 373 -17.83 -2.91 -6.92
N ARG A 374 -17.84 -2.41 -5.67
CA ARG A 374 -16.80 -2.70 -4.67
C ARG A 374 -16.88 -4.13 -4.14
N ILE A 375 -18.07 -4.65 -3.88
CA ILE A 375 -18.29 -6.05 -3.50
C ILE A 375 -17.88 -6.99 -4.61
N GLY A 376 -18.27 -6.73 -5.86
CA GLY A 376 -17.85 -7.53 -7.02
C GLY A 376 -16.32 -7.64 -7.10
N ARG A 377 -15.60 -6.52 -7.02
CA ARG A 377 -14.13 -6.50 -6.98
C ARG A 377 -13.55 -7.24 -5.78
N LEU A 378 -14.15 -7.13 -4.60
CA LEU A 378 -13.71 -7.87 -3.41
C LEU A 378 -13.81 -9.38 -3.63
N LEU A 379 -14.95 -9.84 -4.16
CA LEU A 379 -15.18 -11.26 -4.44
C LEU A 379 -14.28 -11.79 -5.56
N GLU A 380 -13.99 -10.98 -6.59
CA GLU A 380 -12.99 -11.30 -7.63
C GLU A 380 -11.60 -11.52 -7.02
N ILE A 381 -11.15 -10.64 -6.12
CA ILE A 381 -9.85 -10.80 -5.45
C ILE A 381 -9.83 -12.08 -4.59
N VAL A 382 -10.92 -12.34 -3.86
CA VAL A 382 -11.07 -13.58 -3.08
C VAL A 382 -10.98 -14.81 -4.01
N ALA A 383 -11.64 -14.78 -5.16
CA ALA A 383 -11.55 -15.83 -6.19
C ALA A 383 -10.12 -16.08 -6.67
N MET A 384 -9.41 -15.00 -6.98
CA MET A 384 -8.01 -15.05 -7.41
C MET A 384 -7.11 -15.66 -6.33
N LYS A 385 -7.32 -15.28 -5.05
CA LYS A 385 -6.55 -15.82 -3.92
C LYS A 385 -6.82 -17.31 -3.66
N LEU A 386 -7.98 -17.82 -4.09
CA LEU A 386 -8.32 -19.24 -4.06
C LEU A 386 -7.81 -20.02 -5.28
N ASN A 387 -7.08 -19.37 -6.20
CA ASN A 387 -6.64 -19.92 -7.50
C ASN A 387 -7.81 -20.45 -8.35
N LEU A 388 -8.97 -19.81 -8.28
CA LEU A 388 -10.13 -20.18 -9.09
C LEU A 388 -10.03 -19.51 -10.45
N PRO A 389 -10.41 -20.19 -11.56
CA PRO A 389 -10.33 -19.61 -12.89
C PRO A 389 -11.23 -18.36 -12.95
N VAL A 390 -10.62 -17.20 -13.17
CA VAL A 390 -11.22 -15.84 -13.13
C VAL A 390 -12.41 -15.64 -14.08
N LYS A 391 -12.72 -16.62 -14.94
CA LYS A 391 -13.96 -16.68 -15.73
C LYS A 391 -15.19 -17.16 -14.95
N GLN A 392 -15.03 -17.54 -13.68
CA GLN A 392 -16.11 -17.90 -12.76
C GLN A 392 -16.17 -16.86 -11.63
N PRO A 393 -17.00 -15.81 -11.76
CA PRO A 393 -17.29 -14.94 -10.63
C PRO A 393 -17.91 -15.74 -9.47
N LEU A 394 -17.26 -15.75 -8.30
CA LEU A 394 -17.83 -16.36 -7.09
C LEU A 394 -19.05 -15.55 -6.66
N GLY A 395 -20.23 -16.03 -7.05
CA GLY A 395 -21.52 -15.39 -6.74
C GLY A 395 -22.44 -15.17 -7.94
N LEU A 396 -21.95 -15.40 -9.16
CA LEU A 396 -22.74 -15.27 -10.39
C LEU A 396 -22.88 -16.65 -11.01
N LEU A 397 -24.06 -17.25 -10.81
CA LEU A 397 -24.47 -18.37 -11.62
C LEU A 397 -24.36 -17.94 -13.10
N MET A 398 -23.86 -18.80 -13.98
CA MET A 398 -24.02 -18.62 -15.43
C MET A 398 -24.46 -19.96 -16.00
N LYS A 399 -25.73 -20.00 -16.39
CA LYS A 399 -26.31 -21.07 -17.19
C LYS A 399 -25.92 -20.85 -18.66
N ASN A 400 -24.89 -21.56 -19.15
CA ASN A 400 -24.63 -21.59 -20.59
C ASN A 400 -25.69 -22.45 -21.31
N SER A 401 -26.49 -21.83 -22.17
CA SER A 401 -27.12 -22.49 -23.32
C SER A 401 -27.15 -21.50 -24.48
N GLY A 402 -26.51 -21.84 -25.59
CA GLY A 402 -26.30 -20.93 -26.72
C GLY A 402 -27.41 -20.96 -27.77
N ALA A 403 -27.60 -19.83 -28.46
CA ALA A 403 -27.60 -19.68 -29.93
C ALA A 403 -28.33 -18.40 -30.40
N ASN A 404 -27.75 -17.73 -31.40
CA ASN A 404 -28.30 -16.76 -32.37
C ASN A 404 -28.65 -15.30 -32.00
N SER A 405 -27.77 -14.41 -32.48
CA SER A 405 -27.97 -13.14 -33.24
C SER A 405 -29.13 -12.18 -32.90
N GLY A 406 -28.76 -10.99 -32.41
CA GLY A 406 -29.51 -9.73 -32.52
C GLY A 406 -29.14 -8.71 -31.42
N PRO A 407 -29.02 -7.39 -31.70
CA PRO A 407 -28.64 -6.43 -30.67
C PRO A 407 -29.88 -6.00 -29.87
N ALA A 408 -29.86 -6.18 -28.55
CA ALA A 408 -30.96 -5.78 -27.68
C ALA A 408 -30.69 -4.41 -27.04
N SER A 409 -31.67 -3.51 -27.22
CA SER A 409 -31.82 -2.28 -26.43
C SER A 409 -32.14 -2.59 -24.96
N PRO A 410 -31.87 -1.64 -24.03
CA PRO A 410 -31.81 -1.90 -22.60
C PRO A 410 -33.21 -1.85 -21.97
N GLY A 411 -33.60 -2.93 -21.30
CA GLY A 411 -34.80 -2.92 -20.47
C GLY A 411 -35.47 -4.28 -20.35
N LYS A 412 -35.39 -4.84 -19.13
CA LYS A 412 -36.13 -6.03 -18.63
C LYS A 412 -35.63 -7.40 -19.14
N SER A 413 -34.59 -7.91 -18.48
CA SER A 413 -34.35 -9.36 -18.34
C SER A 413 -34.53 -9.76 -16.87
N GLY A 414 -35.28 -10.83 -16.61
CA GLY A 414 -35.68 -11.26 -15.28
C GLY A 414 -34.56 -11.90 -14.43
N LEU A 415 -34.54 -11.52 -13.15
CA LEU A 415 -34.28 -12.34 -11.96
C LEU A 415 -32.98 -13.19 -11.99
N SER A 416 -31.80 -12.59 -11.80
CA SER A 416 -31.14 -12.25 -10.52
C SER A 416 -30.07 -13.28 -10.09
N GLU A 417 -28.98 -13.35 -10.85
CA GLU A 417 -27.72 -14.00 -10.45
C GLU A 417 -26.75 -12.97 -9.80
N GLU A 418 -27.27 -11.82 -9.36
CA GLU A 418 -26.56 -10.66 -8.79
C GLU A 418 -26.53 -10.62 -7.24
N MET A 419 -27.18 -11.59 -6.58
CA MET A 419 -27.39 -11.57 -5.12
C MET A 419 -26.46 -12.52 -4.37
N VAL A 420 -25.78 -12.01 -3.33
CA VAL A 420 -24.82 -12.76 -2.51
C VAL A 420 -25.54 -13.49 -1.39
N ARG A 421 -25.19 -14.77 -1.16
CA ARG A 421 -25.79 -15.57 -0.07
C ARG A 421 -25.42 -14.99 1.30
N VAL A 422 -26.41 -14.90 2.17
CA VAL A 422 -26.23 -14.47 3.55
C VAL A 422 -26.62 -15.59 4.53
N VAL A 423 -26.01 -15.59 5.70
CA VAL A 423 -26.43 -16.40 6.84
C VAL A 423 -26.53 -15.46 8.04
N VAL A 424 -27.71 -15.43 8.66
CA VAL A 424 -27.96 -14.70 9.90
C VAL A 424 -28.01 -15.72 11.03
N GLY A 425 -26.98 -15.71 11.88
CA GLY A 425 -26.87 -16.58 13.05
C GLY A 425 -27.74 -16.10 14.21
N ASP A 426 -27.91 -16.96 15.20
CA ASP A 426 -28.51 -16.66 16.50
C ASP A 426 -27.68 -15.64 17.30
N ASP A 427 -26.37 -15.59 17.07
CA ASP A 427 -25.43 -14.63 17.66
C ASP A 427 -25.44 -13.24 16.99
N CYS A 428 -26.28 -13.04 15.97
CA CYS A 428 -26.33 -11.77 15.23
C CYS A 428 -27.15 -10.70 15.97
N GLY A 429 -26.52 -9.55 16.25
CA GLY A 429 -27.22 -8.40 16.80
C GLY A 429 -28.03 -7.65 15.75
N VAL A 430 -29.36 -7.69 15.81
CA VAL A 430 -30.23 -7.07 14.81
C VAL A 430 -31.08 -5.96 15.40
N VAL A 431 -31.05 -4.79 14.74
CA VAL A 431 -31.91 -3.64 15.01
C VAL A 431 -32.68 -3.31 13.74
N CYS A 432 -34.01 -3.31 13.82
CA CYS A 432 -34.89 -2.93 12.72
C CYS A 432 -35.83 -1.82 13.17
N ASP A 433 -35.90 -0.73 12.40
CA ASP A 433 -36.69 0.47 12.71
C ASP A 433 -36.45 1.03 14.14
N GLY A 434 -35.20 0.91 14.61
CA GLY A 434 -34.78 1.36 15.94
C GLY A 434 -35.12 0.40 17.10
N LYS A 435 -35.69 -0.78 16.81
CA LYS A 435 -36.01 -1.80 17.82
C LYS A 435 -35.11 -3.02 17.67
N VAL A 436 -34.66 -3.57 18.79
CA VAL A 436 -33.90 -4.83 18.81
C VAL A 436 -34.83 -5.98 18.42
N VAL A 437 -34.37 -6.82 17.48
CA VAL A 437 -35.08 -8.01 17.00
C VAL A 437 -34.32 -9.25 17.48
N ASP A 438 -35.04 -10.16 18.14
CA ASP A 438 -34.49 -11.45 18.55
C ASP A 438 -34.77 -12.51 17.49
N ILE A 439 -33.72 -13.20 17.05
CA ILE A 439 -33.76 -14.23 15.99
C ILE A 439 -33.80 -15.63 16.62
N GLY A 440 -33.39 -15.77 17.88
CA GLY A 440 -33.33 -17.04 18.61
C GLY A 440 -34.64 -17.39 19.30
N GLY A 441 -35.58 -18.00 18.56
CA GLY A 441 -36.80 -18.53 19.18
C GLY A 441 -36.59 -19.88 19.85
N THR A 442 -36.19 -19.94 21.13
CA THR A 442 -36.45 -21.13 21.95
C THR A 442 -37.93 -21.14 22.34
N VAL A 443 -38.70 -21.98 21.67
CA VAL A 443 -40.08 -22.29 22.05
C VAL A 443 -40.02 -23.35 23.15
N ASP A 444 -40.07 -22.94 24.41
CA ASP A 444 -40.39 -23.86 25.51
C ASP A 444 -41.87 -24.22 25.40
N ASP A 445 -42.16 -25.30 24.68
CA ASP A 445 -43.48 -25.92 24.68
C ASP A 445 -43.67 -26.73 25.97
N SER A 446 -44.16 -26.05 27.01
CA SER A 446 -44.84 -26.70 28.13
C SER A 446 -46.14 -25.96 28.42
N SER A 447 -47.08 -26.11 27.50
CA SER A 447 -48.46 -25.71 27.70
C SER A 447 -49.14 -26.69 28.70
N THR A 448 -49.24 -26.26 29.96
CA THR A 448 -50.35 -26.68 30.84
C THR A 448 -51.15 -25.45 31.21
N ASP A 449 -52.43 -25.50 30.87
CA ASP A 449 -53.44 -24.48 31.09
C ASP A 449 -53.50 -24.00 32.54
N ASN A 450 -53.61 -22.68 32.73
CA ASN A 450 -54.61 -22.14 33.64
C ASN A 450 -54.85 -20.63 33.46
N LEU A 451 -56.14 -20.29 33.29
CA LEU A 451 -56.66 -18.93 33.37
C LEU A 451 -56.50 -18.36 34.79
N GLY A 452 -56.15 -17.07 34.90
CA GLY A 452 -56.35 -16.34 36.16
C GLY A 452 -55.67 -14.98 36.30
N SER A 453 -56.39 -13.92 35.92
CA SER A 453 -56.46 -12.60 36.57
C SER A 453 -55.17 -11.88 37.07
N GLY A 454 -54.82 -10.79 36.37
CA GLY A 454 -54.62 -9.46 36.96
C GLY A 454 -53.41 -9.16 37.87
N LYS A 455 -52.41 -8.45 37.33
CA LYS A 455 -51.84 -7.26 38.01
C LYS A 455 -50.95 -6.41 37.09
N ARG A 456 -51.28 -5.12 37.04
CA ARG A 456 -50.43 -4.01 36.56
C ARG A 456 -49.00 -4.11 37.14
N ARG A 457 -47.98 -4.02 36.28
CA ARG A 457 -46.74 -3.28 36.58
C ARG A 457 -46.30 -2.47 35.36
N LYS A 458 -45.76 -1.30 35.65
CA LYS A 458 -45.50 -0.17 34.76
C LYS A 458 -43.98 0.01 34.68
N ILE A 459 -43.45 -0.07 33.45
CA ILE A 459 -42.30 0.64 32.83
C ILE A 459 -40.89 0.47 33.43
N GLY A 460 -40.00 -0.05 32.58
CA GLY A 460 -38.54 0.15 32.55
C GLY A 460 -38.04 -0.23 31.15
N ASP A 461 -37.29 0.68 30.51
CA ASP A 461 -36.92 0.72 29.08
C ASP A 461 -36.33 -0.55 28.47
N GLY A 462 -36.66 -0.79 27.19
CA GLY A 462 -36.13 -1.88 26.37
C GLY A 462 -37.19 -2.90 25.97
N MET A 463 -38.28 -2.48 25.32
CA MET A 463 -39.25 -3.40 24.74
C MET A 463 -38.62 -4.10 23.52
N ALA A 464 -37.90 -5.21 23.76
CA ALA A 464 -37.78 -6.24 22.74
C ALA A 464 -39.21 -6.67 22.40
N ILE A 465 -39.58 -6.61 21.12
CA ILE A 465 -40.81 -7.29 20.70
C ILE A 465 -40.44 -8.77 20.70
N PRO A 466 -40.96 -9.60 21.63
CA PRO A 466 -40.84 -11.03 21.46
C PRO A 466 -41.53 -11.34 20.14
N MET A 467 -40.74 -11.81 19.17
CA MET A 467 -41.30 -12.32 17.93
C MET A 467 -42.08 -13.57 18.31
N ASN A 468 -43.40 -13.44 18.44
CA ASN A 468 -44.26 -14.57 18.78
C ASN A 468 -44.19 -15.57 17.63
N THR A 469 -43.45 -16.65 17.85
CA THR A 469 -43.25 -17.76 16.92
C THR A 469 -44.53 -18.53 16.62
N ASN A 470 -45.67 -18.22 17.27
CA ASN A 470 -46.99 -18.70 16.85
C ASN A 470 -47.45 -18.12 15.50
N THR A 471 -46.85 -17.02 15.04
CA THR A 471 -46.79 -16.72 13.61
C THR A 471 -45.42 -17.15 13.12
N GLY A 472 -45.33 -18.40 12.65
CA GLY A 472 -44.07 -19.01 12.26
C GLY A 472 -43.31 -18.20 11.20
N LEU A 473 -42.12 -18.70 10.84
CA LEU A 473 -41.23 -18.23 9.77
C LEU A 473 -41.90 -17.87 8.41
N GLY A 474 -43.22 -18.04 8.26
CA GLY A 474 -44.04 -17.62 7.14
C GLY A 474 -44.32 -16.12 7.03
N ALA A 475 -44.29 -15.33 8.11
CA ALA A 475 -44.59 -13.89 8.03
C ALA A 475 -43.44 -13.03 7.47
N LEU A 476 -42.20 -13.52 7.55
CA LEU A 476 -41.00 -12.92 6.95
C LEU A 476 -40.77 -13.33 5.49
N LYS A 477 -41.59 -14.26 4.94
CA LYS A 477 -41.33 -14.89 3.63
C LYS A 477 -41.43 -13.98 2.43
N ASP A 478 -41.91 -12.74 2.58
CA ASP A 478 -41.97 -11.76 1.49
C ASP A 478 -41.38 -10.39 1.90
N GLU A 479 -40.71 -10.31 3.05
CA GLU A 479 -40.21 -9.04 3.58
C GLU A 479 -38.78 -8.75 3.11
N THR A 480 -38.57 -7.55 2.56
CA THR A 480 -37.25 -7.04 2.17
C THR A 480 -36.86 -5.90 3.08
N TRP A 481 -35.63 -5.94 3.58
CA TRP A 481 -35.09 -4.94 4.48
C TRP A 481 -34.01 -4.12 3.81
N ILE A 482 -34.02 -2.81 4.03
CA ILE A 482 -32.91 -1.93 3.62
C ILE A 482 -31.91 -1.92 4.77
N ILE A 483 -30.70 -2.42 4.52
CA ILE A 483 -29.63 -2.42 5.50
C ILE A 483 -28.94 -1.06 5.47
N LYS A 484 -29.07 -0.29 6.55
CA LYS A 484 -28.38 0.99 6.71
C LYS A 484 -26.90 0.77 6.96
N SER A 485 -26.60 -0.08 7.92
CA SER A 485 -25.26 -0.50 8.28
C SER A 485 -25.26 -1.98 8.65
N GLY A 486 -24.40 -2.75 7.99
CA GLY A 486 -24.23 -4.17 8.24
C GLY A 486 -22.76 -4.51 8.43
N GLN A 487 -22.46 -5.33 9.44
CA GLN A 487 -21.16 -5.92 9.69
C GLN A 487 -21.19 -7.41 9.34
N TRP A 488 -20.27 -7.84 8.49
CA TRP A 488 -20.30 -9.15 7.84
C TRP A 488 -18.95 -9.87 7.96
N ARG A 489 -18.95 -11.11 8.44
CA ARG A 489 -17.78 -12.00 8.27
C ARG A 489 -17.86 -12.69 6.92
N LEU A 490 -16.74 -12.79 6.22
CA LEU A 490 -16.68 -13.41 4.90
C LEU A 490 -16.22 -14.87 5.03
N ARG A 491 -17.11 -15.80 4.71
CA ARG A 491 -16.83 -17.24 4.71
C ARG A 491 -16.81 -17.78 3.29
N VAL A 492 -15.72 -18.45 2.93
CA VAL A 492 -15.59 -19.20 1.68
C VAL A 492 -15.84 -20.67 1.97
N GLN A 493 -16.69 -21.33 1.18
CA GLN A 493 -16.98 -22.75 1.34
C GLN A 493 -17.15 -23.44 0.00
N ARG A 494 -16.87 -24.75 -0.03
CA ARG A 494 -17.21 -25.59 -1.18
C ARG A 494 -18.70 -25.91 -1.15
N HIS A 495 -19.36 -25.63 -2.26
CA HIS A 495 -20.69 -26.13 -2.54
C HIS A 495 -20.56 -27.62 -2.85
N ALA A 496 -21.01 -28.47 -1.93
CA ALA A 496 -21.22 -29.88 -2.24
C ALA A 496 -22.45 -29.94 -3.14
N GLY A 497 -22.27 -30.26 -4.42
CA GLY A 497 -23.38 -30.40 -5.37
C GLY A 497 -24.45 -31.32 -4.79
N GLY A 498 -25.55 -30.73 -4.33
CA GLY A 498 -26.65 -31.44 -3.71
C GLY A 498 -27.41 -32.22 -4.77
N GLY A 499 -27.19 -33.53 -4.83
CA GLY A 499 -28.13 -34.46 -5.45
C GLY A 499 -29.44 -34.45 -4.67
N GLN A 500 -30.36 -33.55 -5.03
CA GLN A 500 -31.77 -33.63 -4.66
C GLN A 500 -32.61 -33.58 -5.93
N GLY A 501 -32.74 -34.78 -6.51
CA GLY A 501 -33.66 -35.11 -7.57
C GLY A 501 -33.91 -36.62 -7.51
N MET A 502 -34.60 -37.08 -6.46
CA MET A 502 -35.27 -38.38 -6.54
C MET A 502 -36.42 -38.23 -7.55
N GLY A 503 -36.14 -38.62 -8.79
CA GLY A 503 -37.09 -38.72 -9.88
C GLY A 503 -36.54 -39.71 -10.90
N MET A 504 -37.04 -40.95 -10.82
CA MET A 504 -36.77 -42.09 -11.69
C MET A 504 -36.53 -41.74 -13.17
N GLY A 505 -35.48 -42.31 -13.78
CA GLY A 505 -35.47 -42.50 -15.23
C GLY A 505 -34.10 -42.54 -15.92
N MET A 506 -33.67 -43.76 -16.26
CA MET A 506 -32.84 -44.11 -17.42
C MET A 506 -31.33 -43.77 -17.44
N SER A 507 -30.60 -44.86 -17.63
CA SER A 507 -29.18 -45.04 -17.94
C SER A 507 -28.60 -44.05 -18.96
N GLY A 508 -27.41 -43.53 -18.66
CA GLY A 508 -26.59 -42.82 -19.63
C GLY A 508 -25.23 -42.44 -19.05
N ASN A 509 -24.21 -43.19 -19.44
CA ASN A 509 -22.82 -43.06 -19.03
C ASN A 509 -22.26 -41.65 -19.34
N GLN A 510 -22.06 -40.79 -18.34
CA GLN A 510 -21.19 -39.63 -18.42
C GLN A 510 -20.53 -39.39 -17.07
N LEU A 511 -19.24 -39.74 -17.00
CA LEU A 511 -18.33 -39.40 -15.90
C LEU A 511 -18.08 -37.88 -15.95
N ALA A 512 -19.08 -37.08 -15.56
CA ALA A 512 -18.91 -35.66 -15.35
C ALA A 512 -18.12 -35.48 -14.05
N ASN A 513 -16.87 -35.05 -14.18
CA ASN A 513 -16.03 -34.61 -13.07
C ASN A 513 -16.87 -33.69 -12.16
N PRO A 514 -17.04 -33.97 -10.85
CA PRO A 514 -17.86 -33.12 -9.99
C PRO A 514 -17.22 -31.73 -9.97
N LYS A 515 -17.88 -30.78 -10.63
CA LYS A 515 -17.44 -29.39 -10.70
C LYS A 515 -17.47 -28.84 -9.28
N VAL A 516 -16.31 -28.73 -8.64
CA VAL A 516 -16.17 -28.15 -7.30
C VAL A 516 -16.51 -26.66 -7.42
N GLU A 517 -17.73 -26.31 -7.00
CA GLU A 517 -18.21 -24.94 -7.04
C GLU A 517 -17.91 -24.29 -5.68
N TRP A 518 -17.20 -23.18 -5.68
CA TRP A 518 -16.90 -22.43 -4.47
C TRP A 518 -17.89 -21.27 -4.35
N GLU A 519 -18.41 -21.04 -3.14
CA GLU A 519 -19.27 -19.89 -2.85
C GLU A 519 -18.69 -19.05 -1.71
N CYS A 520 -18.88 -17.74 -1.80
CA CYS A 520 -18.63 -16.80 -0.70
C CYS A 520 -19.96 -16.48 -0.03
N VAL A 521 -20.00 -16.60 1.30
CA VAL A 521 -21.18 -16.40 2.13
C VAL A 521 -20.88 -15.28 3.13
N LEU A 522 -21.77 -14.29 3.19
CA LEU A 522 -21.71 -13.23 4.18
C LEU A 522 -22.43 -13.68 5.45
N MET A 523 -21.68 -13.81 6.54
CA MET A 523 -22.21 -14.15 7.87
C MET A 523 -22.51 -12.85 8.61
N ALA A 524 -23.77 -12.60 8.94
CA ALA A 524 -24.17 -11.39 9.65
C ALA A 524 -23.59 -11.38 11.08
N VAL A 525 -22.96 -10.26 11.46
CA VAL A 525 -22.48 -10.00 12.82
C VAL A 525 -23.40 -9.01 13.52
N ARG A 526 -23.68 -7.90 12.85
CA ARG A 526 -24.58 -6.85 13.34
C ARG A 526 -25.30 -6.19 12.18
N LEU A 527 -26.61 -6.01 12.30
CA LEU A 527 -27.45 -5.38 11.29
C LEU A 527 -28.24 -4.22 11.89
N ASP A 528 -28.13 -3.05 11.29
CA ASP A 528 -29.05 -1.92 11.45
C ASP A 528 -29.83 -1.74 10.16
N ALA A 529 -31.14 -1.94 10.23
CA ALA A 529 -32.03 -2.06 9.08
C ALA A 529 -33.32 -1.25 9.25
N VAL A 530 -34.01 -1.05 8.12
CA VAL A 530 -35.36 -0.48 8.09
C VAL A 530 -36.31 -1.34 7.28
N SER A 531 -37.55 -1.45 7.76
CA SER A 531 -38.61 -2.19 7.07
C SER A 531 -39.24 -1.31 5.99
N GLY A 532 -38.99 -1.67 4.73
CA GLY A 532 -39.57 -1.02 3.55
C GLY A 532 -39.42 0.51 3.49
N GLU A 533 -40.27 1.12 2.65
CA GLU A 533 -40.23 2.57 2.42
C GLU A 533 -40.77 3.37 3.61
N ARG A 534 -41.80 2.84 4.30
CA ARG A 534 -42.41 3.51 5.44
C ARG A 534 -41.44 3.66 6.61
N GLY A 535 -40.73 2.59 6.99
CA GLY A 535 -39.72 2.64 8.05
C GLY A 535 -38.61 3.64 7.73
N ARG A 536 -38.14 3.64 6.47
CA ARG A 536 -37.18 4.63 5.98
C ARG A 536 -37.69 6.08 6.07
N ASN A 537 -38.93 6.33 5.68
CA ASN A 537 -39.51 7.68 5.68
C ASN A 537 -39.78 8.20 7.09
N LEU A 538 -40.15 7.33 8.03
CA LEU A 538 -40.38 7.69 9.44
C LEU A 538 -39.11 8.21 10.16
N GLN A 539 -37.93 7.86 9.65
CA GLN A 539 -36.66 8.27 10.24
C GLN A 539 -36.09 9.56 9.66
N ARG A 540 -36.74 10.13 8.63
CA ARG A 540 -36.30 11.41 8.08
C ARG A 540 -36.70 12.54 9.02
N GLY A 541 -35.71 13.26 9.54
CA GLY A 541 -35.93 14.57 10.15
C GLY A 541 -36.19 15.63 9.08
N PHE A 542 -36.85 16.73 9.46
CA PHE A 542 -36.91 17.91 8.62
C PHE A 542 -35.56 18.64 8.67
N LEU A 543 -35.09 19.14 7.53
CA LEU A 543 -33.85 19.92 7.46
C LEU A 543 -34.11 21.28 8.13
N GLY A 544 -33.59 21.51 9.34
CA GLY A 544 -33.68 22.80 10.04
C GLY A 544 -34.44 22.79 11.36
N THR A 545 -34.90 21.63 11.82
CA THR A 545 -35.20 21.35 13.25
C THR A 545 -34.00 20.69 13.88
#